data_AF-A0A5K1CHX2-F1
#
_entry.id   AF-A0A5K1CHX2-F1
#
_cell.length_a   1.000
_cell.length_b   1.000
_cell.length_c   1.000
_cell.angle_alpha   90.00
_cell.angle_beta   90.00
_cell.angle_gamma   90.00
#
_symmetry.space_group_name_H-M   'P 1'
#
loop_
_entity.id
_entity.type
_entity.pdbx_description
1 polymer ?
#
loop_
_entity_poly.entity_id
_entity_poly.type
_entity_poly.pdbx_seq_one_letter_code
_entity_poly.pdbx_strand_id
1 'polypeptide(L)' 'CVEQIDAQQVFGYALFKDGKDTKVSYPLEKYDSSVSGRSFHNGRFIQRMREKASSLP' A
#
# COMPACT_ATOMS: atom_id res chain seq x y z
N CYS A 1 1.46 -9.91 -5.94
CA CYS A 1 2.52 -10.22 -4.94
C CYS A 1 2.28 -9.57 -3.58
N VAL A 2 1.18 -8.84 -3.39
CA VAL A 2 0.81 -8.19 -2.12
C VAL A 2 -0.33 -8.91 -1.41
N GLU A 3 -0.91 -9.90 -2.07
CA GLU A 3 -1.95 -10.77 -1.52
C GLU A 3 -1.34 -11.73 -0.49
N GLN A 4 -2.10 -12.04 0.57
CA GLN A 4 -1.74 -13.03 1.60
C GLN A 4 -0.44 -12.75 2.37
N ILE A 5 0.11 -11.52 2.29
CA ILE A 5 1.25 -11.09 3.11
C ILE A 5 0.85 -10.12 4.23
N ASP A 6 -0.45 -10.07 4.53
CA ASP A 6 -1.05 -9.12 5.48
C ASP A 6 -0.81 -7.66 5.06
N ALA A 7 -0.94 -7.40 3.76
CA ALA A 7 -0.82 -6.05 3.23
C ALA A 7 -2.06 -5.23 3.58
N GLN A 8 -1.85 -4.08 4.20
CA GLN A 8 -2.89 -3.16 4.62
C GLN A 8 -3.18 -2.13 3.54
N GLN A 9 -4.45 -1.77 3.36
CA GLN A 9 -4.82 -0.70 2.43
C GLN A 9 -4.45 0.66 3.02
N VAL A 10 -3.87 1.54 2.21
CA VAL A 10 -3.52 2.92 2.60
C VAL A 10 -4.23 3.86 1.64
N PHE A 11 -4.93 4.87 2.15
CA PHE A 11 -5.70 5.82 1.33
C PHE A 11 -5.11 7.24 1.30
N GLY A 12 -4.02 7.44 2.03
CA GLY A 12 -3.40 8.75 2.25
C GLY A 12 -2.65 8.76 3.59
N TYR A 13 -2.35 9.96 4.07
CA TYR A 13 -1.62 10.17 5.32
C TYR A 13 -2.37 11.14 6.23
N ALA A 14 -2.22 10.96 7.54
CA ALA A 14 -2.55 11.97 8.53
C ALA A 14 -1.26 12.71 8.92
N LEU A 15 -1.26 14.03 8.84
CA LEU A 15 -0.14 14.88 9.24
C LEU A 15 -0.49 15.54 10.57
N PHE A 16 0.40 15.44 11.54
CA PHE A 16 0.25 16.03 12.87
C PHE A 16 1.38 17.02 13.12
N LYS A 17 1.07 18.24 13.54
CA LYS A 17 2.05 19.26 13.91
C LYS A 17 1.45 20.28 14.87
N ASP A 18 2.15 20.56 15.97
CA ASP A 18 1.81 21.61 16.95
C ASP A 18 0.36 21.52 17.47
N GLY A 19 -0.10 20.30 17.79
CA GLY A 19 -1.47 20.04 18.24
C GLY A 19 -2.55 20.17 17.17
N LYS A 20 -2.18 20.41 15.91
CA LYS A 20 -3.06 20.42 14.75
C LYS A 20 -2.88 19.15 13.93
N ASP A 21 -3.93 18.72 13.27
CA ASP A 21 -3.92 17.61 12.33
C ASP A 21 -4.55 17.99 10.98
N THR A 22 -4.13 17.28 9.94
CA THR A 22 -4.79 17.33 8.63
C THR A 22 -4.67 15.99 7.92
N LYS A 23 -5.65 15.67 7.08
CA LYS A 23 -5.65 14.46 6.26
C LYS A 23 -5.25 14.81 4.83
N VAL A 24 -4.21 14.14 4.33
CA VAL A 24 -3.78 14.19 2.94
C VAL A 24 -4.22 12.90 2.26
N SER A 25 -5.38 12.93 1.61
CA SER A 25 -5.89 11.81 0.81
C SER A 25 -5.11 11.67 -0.50
N TYR A 26 -5.00 10.46 -1.05
CA TYR A 26 -4.47 10.29 -2.40
C TYR A 26 -5.35 10.99 -3.44
N PRO A 27 -4.77 11.65 -4.45
CA PRO A 27 -5.53 12.26 -5.53
C PRO A 27 -6.09 11.15 -6.42
N LEU A 28 -7.40 10.92 -6.35
CA LEU A 28 -8.05 9.88 -7.15
C LEU A 28 -8.49 10.39 -8.52
N GLU A 29 -8.76 11.68 -8.70
CA GLU A 29 -9.21 12.26 -9.98
C GLU A 29 -10.31 11.43 -10.67
N LYS A 30 -9.95 10.69 -11.72
CA LYS A 30 -10.83 9.82 -12.53
C LYS A 30 -10.90 8.36 -12.05
N TYR A 31 -10.14 8.01 -11.03
CA TYR A 31 -10.04 6.66 -10.48
C TYR A 31 -11.08 6.42 -9.40
N ASP A 32 -11.46 5.16 -9.24
CA ASP A 32 -12.46 4.73 -8.26
C ASP A 32 -11.97 4.86 -6.81
N SER A 33 -12.90 5.03 -5.88
CA SER A 33 -12.66 5.10 -4.43
C SER A 33 -11.98 3.86 -3.84
N SER A 34 -12.02 2.71 -4.52
CA SER A 34 -11.33 1.48 -4.14
C SER A 34 -9.81 1.52 -4.36
N VAL A 35 -9.30 2.50 -5.11
CA VAL A 35 -7.86 2.67 -5.33
C VAL A 35 -7.15 3.07 -4.03
N SER A 36 -6.11 2.31 -3.70
CA SER A 36 -5.37 2.47 -2.46
C SER A 36 -3.92 1.97 -2.61
N GLY A 37 -3.04 2.55 -1.81
CA GLY A 37 -1.70 2.01 -1.58
C GLY A 37 -1.74 0.72 -0.74
N ARG A 38 -0.56 0.12 -0.56
CA ARG A 38 -0.39 -1.09 0.25
C ARG A 38 0.81 -0.92 1.17
N SER A 39 0.59 -1.06 2.47
CA SER A 39 1.65 -1.19 3.48
C SER A 39 1.85 -2.64 3.84
N PHE A 40 3.09 -3.11 3.96
CA PHE A 40 3.42 -4.51 4.24
C PHE A 40 4.85 -4.65 4.75
N HIS A 41 5.17 -5.81 5.31
CA HIS A 41 6.56 -6.16 5.62
C HIS A 41 7.35 -6.44 4.34
N ASN A 42 8.44 -5.70 4.12
CA ASN A 42 9.27 -5.82 2.92
C ASN A 42 9.77 -7.25 2.66
N GLY A 43 10.21 -7.97 3.70
CA GLY A 43 10.70 -9.36 3.55
C GLY A 43 9.66 -10.29 2.93
N ARG A 44 8.39 -10.18 3.35
CA ARG A 44 7.28 -10.99 2.80
C ARG A 44 7.01 -10.64 1.34
N PHE A 45 7.06 -9.36 0.99
CA PHE A 45 6.88 -8.90 -0.38
C PHE A 45 7.98 -9.42 -1.32
N ILE A 46 9.25 -9.28 -0.91
CA ILE A 46 10.39 -9.78 -1.70
C ILE A 46 10.32 -11.30 -1.87
N GLN A 47 9.95 -12.05 -0.84
CA GLN A 47 9.74 -13.49 -0.94
C GLN A 47 8.66 -13.84 -1.98
N ARG A 48 7.48 -13.21 -1.91
CA ARG A 48 6.41 -13.42 -2.91
C ARG A 48 6.82 -13.04 -4.33
N MET A 49 7.60 -11.97 -4.48
CA MET A 49 8.14 -11.57 -5.79
C MET A 49 9.08 -12.63 -6.37
N ARG A 50 9.98 -13.19 -5.54
CA ARG A 50 10.90 -14.27 -5.95
C ARG A 50 10.15 -15.55 -6.32
N GLU A 51 9.21 -15.97 -5.48
CA GLU A 51 8.34 -17.13 -5.77
C GLU A 51 7.62 -16.95 -7.11
N LYS A 52 7.00 -15.78 -7.32
CA LYS A 52 6.29 -15.48 -8.58
C LYS A 52 7.23 -15.50 -9.78
N ALA A 53 8.42 -14.91 -9.68
CA ALA A 53 9.41 -14.92 -10.75
C ALA A 53 9.91 -16.34 -11.07
N SER A 54 10.17 -17.16 -10.06
CA SER A 54 10.63 -18.55 -10.24
C SER A 54 9.59 -19.47 -10.90
N SER A 55 8.31 -19.09 -10.87
CA SER A 55 7.22 -19.84 -11.53
C SER A 55 7.03 -19.47 -13.01
N LEU A 56 7.76 -18.49 -13.52
CA LEU A 56 7.67 -18.09 -14.93
C LEU A 56 8.61 -18.95 -15.78
N PRO A 57 8.22 -19.29 -17.03
CA PRO A 57 9.07 -20.04 -17.97
C PRO A 57 10.38 -19.33 -18.31
#